data_AF-A0A534TZM3-F1
#
_entry.id   AF-A0A534TZM3-F1
#
_cell.length_a   1.000
_cell.length_b   1.000
_cell.length_c   1.000
_cell.angle_alpha   90.00
_cell.angle_beta   90.00
_cell.angle_gamma   90.00
#
_symmetry.space_group_name_H-M   'P 1'
#
loop_
_entity.id
_entity.type
_entity.pdbx_description
1 polymer ?
#
loop_
_entity_poly.entity_id
_entity_poly.type
_entity_poly.pdbx_seq_one_letter_code
_entity_poly.pdbx_strand_id
1 'polypeptide(L)'
;MTSNGFVYLDPDGTDSGIRSLRLRAGADGGSKVVFKAKGPNVSPPYHLEFIPVPITVQLQSTTGACWQAVHTAAGSVRSQPGTHRIRGD
;
A
#
# COMPACT_ATOMS: atom_id res chain seq x y z
N MET A 1 4.20 -6.45 24.52
CA MET A 1 3.85 -5.95 23.17
C MET A 1 3.52 -4.48 23.28
N THR A 2 4.27 -3.61 22.60
CA THR A 2 4.08 -2.15 22.72
C THR A 2 2.72 -1.75 22.15
N SER A 3 1.93 -1.00 22.92
CA SER A 3 0.54 -0.59 22.61
C SER A 3 0.38 0.19 21.29
N ASN A 4 1.48 0.60 20.65
CA ASN A 4 1.48 1.56 19.54
C ASN A 4 1.69 0.91 18.15
N GLY A 5 1.83 -0.41 18.08
CA GLY A 5 2.10 -1.14 16.84
C GLY A 5 3.55 -1.06 16.36
N PHE A 6 3.79 -1.39 15.09
CA PHE A 6 5.11 -1.37 14.46
C PHE A 6 5.16 -0.32 13.36
N VAL A 7 6.29 0.38 13.27
CA VAL A 7 6.54 1.41 12.25
C VAL A 7 7.92 1.19 11.64
N TYR A 8 7.95 1.10 10.32
CA TYR A 8 9.14 1.25 9.50
C TYR A 8 9.02 2.54 8.69
N LEU A 9 10.10 3.30 8.63
CA LEU A 9 10.19 4.56 7.91
C LEU A 9 11.55 4.64 7.22
N ASP A 10 11.52 4.86 5.92
CA ASP A 10 12.69 5.12 5.09
C ASP A 10 12.31 6.27 4.14
N PRO A 11 12.58 7.53 4.51
CA PRO A 11 12.22 8.67 3.67
C PRO A 11 12.87 8.60 2.28
N ASP A 12 14.02 7.99 2.15
CA ASP A 12 14.80 7.97 0.90
C ASP A 12 14.44 6.76 0.03
N GLY A 13 13.84 5.72 0.60
CA GLY A 13 13.37 4.53 -0.11
C GLY A 13 14.53 3.75 -0.72
N THR A 14 15.64 3.66 0.01
CA THR A 14 17.00 3.44 -0.51
C THR A 14 17.23 2.10 -1.21
N ASP A 15 16.34 1.13 -1.05
CA ASP A 15 16.51 -0.21 -1.63
C ASP A 15 15.23 -0.70 -2.33
N SER A 16 14.15 -0.88 -1.57
CA SER A 16 12.88 -1.41 -2.08
C SER A 16 11.89 -0.34 -2.55
N GLY A 17 12.26 0.94 -2.47
CA GLY A 17 11.34 2.07 -2.69
C GLY A 17 10.24 2.19 -1.62
N ILE A 18 10.26 1.35 -0.59
CA ILE A 18 9.33 1.41 0.54
C ILE A 18 9.66 2.64 1.36
N ARG A 19 8.71 3.56 1.51
CA ARG A 19 8.89 4.77 2.33
C ARG A 19 8.33 4.62 3.74
N SER A 20 7.25 3.87 3.90
CA SER A 20 6.71 3.60 5.23
C SER A 20 5.88 2.32 5.26
N LEU A 21 5.99 1.58 6.37
CA LEU A 21 5.08 0.50 6.73
C LEU A 21 4.60 0.73 8.17
N ARG A 22 3.29 0.83 8.38
CA ARG A 22 2.69 0.93 9.71
C ARG A 22 1.76 -0.25 9.92
N LEU A 23 2.02 -1.02 10.97
CA LEU A 23 1.24 -2.19 11.37
C LEU A 23 0.63 -1.91 12.73
N ARG A 24 -0.68 -2.06 12.85
CA ARG A 24 -1.39 -1.98 14.13
C ARG A 24 -2.32 -3.15 14.27
N ALA A 25 -2.20 -3.85 15.39
CA ALA A 25 -3.25 -4.72 15.87
C ALA A 25 -4.42 -3.84 16.38
N GLY A 26 -5.64 -4.25 16.08
CA GLY A 26 -6.89 -3.67 16.59
C GLY A 26 -7.66 -4.70 17.43
N ALA A 27 -8.75 -4.25 18.05
CA ALA A 27 -9.66 -5.14 18.77
C ALA A 27 -10.38 -6.10 17.81
N ASP A 28 -10.87 -7.23 18.35
CA ASP A 28 -11.77 -8.18 17.68
C ASP A 28 -11.24 -8.70 16.32
N GLY A 29 -9.94 -8.97 16.23
CA GLY A 29 -9.30 -9.45 14.99
C GLY A 29 -9.09 -8.35 13.94
N GLY A 30 -9.43 -7.10 14.26
CA GLY A 30 -9.13 -5.95 13.44
C GLY A 30 -7.62 -5.75 13.30
N SER A 31 -7.16 -5.41 12.11
CA SER A 31 -5.79 -5.00 11.88
C SER A 31 -5.74 -3.86 10.89
N LYS A 32 -4.73 -2.99 11.04
CA LYS A 32 -4.49 -1.89 10.11
C LYS A 32 -3.08 -2.00 9.57
N VAL A 33 -3.00 -2.06 8.25
CA VAL A 33 -1.75 -2.02 7.50
C VAL A 33 -1.76 -0.79 6.61
N VAL A 34 -0.75 0.07 6.76
CA VAL A 34 -0.51 1.20 5.86
C VAL A 34 0.86 1.02 5.24
N PHE A 35 0.89 0.72 3.94
CA PHE A 35 2.09 0.59 3.15
C PHE A 35 2.18 1.75 2.15
N LYS A 36 3.35 2.38 2.07
CA LYS A 36 3.66 3.41 1.08
C LYS A 36 4.99 3.09 0.45
N ALA A 37 5.02 3.04 -0.87
CA ALA A 37 6.23 2.88 -1.65
C ALA A 37 6.20 3.84 -2.85
N LYS A 38 7.37 4.28 -3.30
CA LYS A 38 7.55 5.15 -4.46
C LYS A 38 8.90 4.86 -5.12
N GLY A 39 8.99 5.11 -6.41
CA GLY A 39 10.26 5.16 -7.13
C GLY A 39 10.42 3.97 -8.08
N PRO A 40 11.57 3.90 -8.78
CA PRO A 40 11.81 2.91 -9.83
C PRO A 40 11.81 1.47 -9.32
N ASN A 41 12.12 1.27 -8.03
CA ASN A 41 12.14 -0.06 -7.40
C ASN A 41 10.75 -0.56 -7.01
N VAL A 42 9.71 0.25 -7.26
CA VAL A 42 8.31 -0.13 -7.12
C VAL A 42 7.74 -0.36 -8.51
N SER A 43 7.57 -1.63 -8.88
CA SER A 43 6.99 -2.00 -10.16
C SER A 43 5.48 -2.20 -9.99
N PRO A 44 4.62 -1.21 -10.29
CA PRO A 44 3.18 -1.43 -10.29
C PRO A 44 2.81 -2.45 -11.38
N PRO A 45 1.69 -3.18 -11.25
CA PRO A 45 1.20 -4.01 -12.33
C PRO A 45 1.05 -3.17 -13.61
N TYR A 46 1.56 -3.71 -14.71
CA TYR A 46 1.43 -3.08 -16.03
C TYR A 46 -0.06 -2.82 -16.30
N HIS A 47 -0.37 -1.63 -16.85
CA HIS A 47 -1.73 -1.21 -17.22
C HIS A 47 -2.70 -0.96 -16.06
N LEU A 48 -2.31 -0.11 -15.09
CA LEU A 48 -3.22 0.44 -14.08
C LEU A 48 -4.49 1.08 -14.70
N GLU A 49 -4.43 1.48 -15.96
CA GLU A 49 -5.53 2.06 -16.73
C GLU A 49 -6.65 1.07 -17.06
N PHE A 50 -6.36 -0.22 -17.13
CA PHE A 50 -7.28 -1.26 -17.58
C PHE A 50 -7.48 -2.37 -16.55
N ILE A 51 -7.28 -2.08 -15.25
CA ILE A 51 -7.47 -3.12 -14.24
C ILE A 51 -8.97 -3.43 -14.10
N PRO A 52 -9.40 -4.68 -14.37
CA PRO A 52 -10.77 -5.08 -14.13
C PRO A 52 -11.04 -5.10 -12.63
N VAL A 53 -12.22 -4.62 -12.25
CA VAL A 53 -12.72 -4.68 -10.88
C VAL A 53 -13.51 -5.99 -10.66
N PRO A 54 -13.48 -6.58 -9.46
CA PRO A 54 -12.79 -6.10 -8.25
C PRO A 54 -11.27 -6.35 -8.28
N ILE A 55 -10.51 -5.45 -7.66
CA ILE A 55 -9.06 -5.54 -7.53
C ILE A 55 -8.75 -6.20 -6.18
N THR A 56 -7.96 -7.27 -6.22
CA THR A 56 -7.43 -7.90 -5.01
C THR A 56 -6.03 -7.37 -4.73
N VAL A 57 -5.86 -6.72 -3.59
CA VAL A 57 -4.55 -6.26 -3.10
C VAL A 57 -4.10 -7.20 -1.99
N GLN A 58 -2.89 -7.72 -2.11
CA GLN A 58 -2.30 -8.61 -1.12
C GLN A 58 -0.97 -8.04 -0.61
N LEU A 59 -0.76 -8.17 0.70
CA LEU A 59 0.54 -7.99 1.33
C LEU A 59 0.98 -9.34 1.87
N GLN A 60 2.09 -9.84 1.36
CA GLN A 60 2.64 -11.14 1.74
C GLN A 60 3.94 -10.94 2.50
N SER A 61 4.05 -11.60 3.66
CA SER A 61 5.30 -11.71 4.41
C SER A 61 6.08 -12.92 3.93
N THR A 62 7.40 -12.82 3.95
CA THR A 62 8.30 -13.97 3.73
C THR A 62 8.14 -15.06 4.80
N THR A 63 7.52 -14.72 5.94
CA THR A 63 7.20 -15.66 7.02
C THR A 63 5.85 -16.38 6.84
N GLY A 64 5.19 -16.22 5.69
CA GLY A 64 3.95 -16.92 5.34
C GLY A 64 2.65 -16.21 5.77
N ALA A 65 2.73 -15.10 6.50
CA ALA A 65 1.55 -14.28 6.78
C ALA A 65 1.08 -13.56 5.49
N CYS A 66 -0.23 -13.55 5.24
CA CYS A 66 -0.83 -12.89 4.08
C CYS A 66 -2.05 -12.07 4.53
N TRP A 67 -2.08 -10.80 4.12
CA TRP A 67 -3.22 -9.90 4.31
C TRP A 67 -3.79 -9.53 2.95
N GLN A 68 -5.12 -9.52 2.84
CA GLN A 68 -5.81 -9.23 1.59
C GLN A 68 -6.90 -8.18 1.79
N ALA A 69 -7.05 -7.31 0.81
CA ALA A 69 -8.19 -6.41 0.66
C ALA A 69 -8.76 -6.54 -0.76
N VAL A 70 -10.09 -6.54 -0.87
CA VAL A 70 -10.80 -6.54 -2.16
C VAL A 70 -11.44 -5.18 -2.35
N HIS A 71 -11.08 -4.49 -3.44
CA HIS A 71 -11.60 -3.18 -3.79
C HIS A 71 -12.52 -3.29 -5.01
N THR A 72 -13.75 -2.79 -4.88
CA THR A 72 -14.72 -2.74 -5.98
C THR A 72 -14.67 -1.36 -6.68
N ALA A 73 -15.41 -1.20 -7.78
CA ALA A 73 -15.52 0.11 -8.46
C ALA A 73 -16.00 1.21 -7.50
N ALA A 74 -16.91 0.89 -6.57
CA ALA A 74 -17.39 1.81 -5.57
C ALA A 74 -16.27 2.07 -4.54
N GLY A 75 -15.62 3.23 -4.63
CA GLY A 75 -14.54 3.65 -3.73
C GLY A 75 -13.13 3.58 -4.33
N SER A 76 -13.00 3.22 -5.62
CA SER A 76 -11.72 3.25 -6.33
C SER A 76 -11.55 4.56 -7.09
N VAL A 77 -10.40 5.24 -6.93
CA VAL A 77 -10.04 6.42 -7.72
C VAL A 77 -9.07 5.99 -8.82
N ARG A 78 -9.48 6.12 -10.09
CA ARG A 78 -8.59 5.88 -11.22
C ARG A 78 -7.62 7.06 -11.35
N SER A 79 -6.32 6.77 -11.36
CA SER A 79 -5.33 7.78 -11.75
C SER A 79 -5.45 8.02 -13.25
N GLN A 80 -5.89 9.21 -13.66
CA GLN A 80 -5.88 9.64 -15.05
C GLN A 80 -4.53 10.29 -15.38
N PRO A 81 -3.91 9.99 -16.54
CA PRO A 81 -2.77 10.74 -17.02
C PRO A 81 -3.14 12.24 -17.10
N GLY A 82 -2.35 13.12 -16.47
CA GLY A 82 -2.54 14.58 -16.53
C GLY A 82 -3.24 15.23 -15.33
N THR A 83 -3.87 14.48 -14.42
CA THR A 83 -4.40 15.00 -13.13
C THR A 83 -3.58 14.50 -11.95
N HIS A 84 -2.26 14.62 -12.03
CA HIS A 84 -1.40 14.44 -10.87
C HIS A 84 -1.54 15.69 -9.98
N ARG A 85 -2.15 15.58 -8.80
CA ARG A 85 -2.01 16.61 -7.77
C ARG A 85 -0.56 16.60 -7.28
N ILE A 86 0.29 17.40 -7.92
CA ILE A 86 1.59 17.79 -7.37
C ILE A 86 1.26 18.64 -6.14
N ARG A 87 1.49 18.08 -4.95
CA ARG A 87 1.48 18.86 -3.73
C ARG A 87 2.86 19.50 -3.66
N GLY A 88 2.92 20.79 -4.00
CA GLY A 88 4.12 21.61 -3.91
C GLY A 88 4.62 21.72 -2.47
N ASP A 89 5.93 21.92 -2.40
CA ASP A 89 6.77 22.29 -1.25
C ASP A 89 6.29 23.57 -0.53
#